data_AF-A0A8D8RWV2-F1
#
_entry.id   AF-A0A8D8RWV2-F1
#
_cell.length_a   1.000
_cell.length_b   1.000
_cell.length_c   1.000
_cell.angle_alpha   90.00
_cell.angle_beta   90.00
_cell.angle_gamma   90.00
#
_symmetry.space_group_name_H-M   'P 1'
#
loop_
_entity.id
_entity.type
_entity.pdbx_description
1 polymer ?
#
loop_
_entity_poly.entity_id
_entity_poly.type
_entity_poly.pdbx_seq_one_letter_code
_entity_poly.pdbx_strand_id
1 'polypeptide(L)'
;MFSQTNKKIISKLIRKMEDELEDKIFYQTFVAHMKILSKFSLGVPINTGQINYLWRILRFYVLKPEFIILGILLVFLFIYLEAVDIWSRSMLGKIQLSIFRQSSSADKWQQILPLDDVTKHSWESQKGNVAAFAVQGRRSKMEDRFVINDNIDGTGVSLIAVFDGHGGENNHKRSEQYQHKHCNRNCRNIIVCRKQWENQLHQISY
;
A
#
# COMPACT_ATOMS: atom_id res chain seq x y z
N MET A 1 -28.85 1.18 -45.94
CA MET A 1 -27.49 1.71 -45.64
C MET A 1 -27.46 3.21 -45.28
N PHE A 2 -28.48 4.01 -45.63
CA PHE A 2 -28.51 5.47 -45.42
C PHE A 2 -28.69 5.95 -43.94
N SER A 3 -29.18 5.09 -43.05
CA SER A 3 -29.52 5.44 -41.66
C SER A 3 -28.31 5.58 -40.72
N GLN A 4 -27.27 4.75 -40.90
CA GLN A 4 -26.08 4.79 -40.04
C GLN A 4 -25.22 6.05 -40.28
N THR A 5 -25.12 6.49 -41.53
CA THR A 5 -24.33 7.67 -41.90
C THR A 5 -24.91 8.94 -41.28
N ASN A 6 -26.24 9.09 -41.31
CA ASN A 6 -26.93 10.23 -40.69
C ASN A 6 -26.79 10.23 -39.16
N LYS A 7 -26.88 9.06 -38.51
CA LYS A 7 -26.62 8.95 -37.06
C LYS A 7 -25.18 9.34 -36.70
N LYS A 8 -24.21 8.97 -37.54
CA LYS A 8 -22.79 9.31 -37.34
C LYS A 8 -22.55 10.82 -37.49
N ILE A 9 -23.18 11.46 -38.48
CA ILE A 9 -23.11 12.91 -38.69
C ILE A 9 -23.75 13.65 -37.50
N ILE A 10 -24.95 13.25 -37.08
CA ILE A 10 -25.64 13.87 -35.94
C ILE A 10 -24.82 13.72 -34.65
N SER A 11 -24.28 12.54 -34.35
CA SER A 11 -23.42 12.36 -33.16
C SER A 11 -22.11 13.15 -33.21
N LYS A 12 -21.61 13.48 -34.42
CA LYS A 12 -20.42 14.31 -34.60
C LYS A 12 -20.75 15.79 -34.41
N LEU A 13 -21.93 16.22 -34.86
CA LEU A 13 -22.44 17.58 -34.65
C LEU A 13 -22.77 17.83 -33.17
N ILE A 14 -23.40 16.87 -32.49
CA ILE A 14 -23.68 16.96 -31.05
C ILE A 14 -22.38 17.08 -30.26
N ARG A 15 -21.39 16.22 -30.51
CA ARG A 15 -20.08 16.33 -29.87
C ARG A 15 -19.42 17.68 -30.12
N LYS A 16 -19.42 18.15 -31.37
CA LYS A 16 -18.86 19.46 -31.70
C LYS A 16 -19.57 20.61 -30.97
N MET A 17 -20.89 20.54 -30.83
CA MET A 17 -21.65 21.55 -30.06
C MET A 17 -21.40 21.45 -28.55
N GLU A 18 -21.22 20.24 -28.02
CA GLU A 18 -20.89 19.99 -26.62
C GLU A 18 -19.50 20.53 -26.27
N ASP A 19 -18.51 20.26 -27.12
CA ASP A 19 -17.14 20.79 -27.00
C ASP A 19 -17.14 22.33 -27.02
N GLU A 20 -17.87 22.96 -27.96
CA GLU A 20 -18.00 24.43 -28.04
C GLU A 20 -18.73 25.05 -26.83
N LEU A 21 -19.63 24.29 -26.18
CA LEU A 21 -20.34 24.73 -24.98
C LEU A 21 -19.45 24.60 -23.73
N GLU A 22 -18.74 23.49 -23.61
CA GLU A 22 -17.78 23.22 -22.54
C GLU A 22 -16.69 24.29 -22.51
N ASP A 23 -16.10 24.63 -23.66
CA ASP A 23 -15.10 25.69 -23.79
C ASP A 23 -15.61 27.06 -23.32
N LYS A 24 -16.88 27.39 -23.63
CA LYS A 24 -17.51 28.65 -23.19
C LYS A 24 -17.75 28.66 -21.68
N ILE A 25 -18.17 27.55 -21.10
CA ILE A 25 -18.39 27.42 -19.64
C ILE A 25 -17.05 27.54 -18.91
N PHE A 26 -16.00 26.87 -19.39
CA PHE A 26 -14.67 26.98 -18.81
C PHE A 26 -14.13 28.41 -18.91
N TYR A 27 -14.25 29.05 -20.07
CA TYR A 27 -13.81 30.42 -20.25
C TYR A 27 -14.55 31.39 -19.32
N GLN A 28 -15.87 31.27 -19.22
CA GLN A 28 -16.67 32.12 -18.34
C GLN A 28 -16.34 31.91 -16.87
N THR A 29 -16.15 30.65 -16.46
CA THR A 29 -15.76 30.28 -15.08
C THR A 29 -14.38 30.82 -14.75
N PHE A 30 -13.41 30.65 -15.64
CA PHE A 30 -12.05 31.15 -15.48
C PHE A 30 -12.02 32.68 -15.39
N VAL A 31 -12.72 33.39 -16.28
CA VAL A 31 -12.79 34.86 -16.26
C VAL A 31 -13.50 35.36 -14.99
N ALA A 32 -14.53 34.66 -14.51
CA ALA A 32 -15.19 35.00 -13.25
C ALA A 32 -14.24 34.85 -12.05
N HIS A 33 -13.52 33.74 -11.95
CA HIS A 33 -12.53 33.52 -10.89
C HIS A 33 -11.39 34.53 -10.98
N MET A 34 -10.89 34.83 -12.19
CA MET A 34 -9.86 35.83 -12.40
C MET A 34 -10.33 37.24 -12.03
N LYS A 35 -11.61 37.58 -12.25
CA LYS A 35 -12.20 38.85 -11.80
C LYS A 35 -12.37 38.93 -10.29
N ILE A 36 -12.68 37.82 -9.62
CA ILE A 36 -12.75 37.76 -8.15
C ILE A 36 -11.35 37.91 -7.56
N LEU A 37 -10.38 37.16 -8.09
CA LEU A 37 -8.98 37.22 -7.70
C LEU A 37 -8.36 38.58 -8.02
N SER A 38 -8.72 39.21 -9.14
CA SER A 38 -8.23 40.55 -9.45
C SER A 38 -8.83 41.60 -8.52
N LYS A 39 -10.10 41.49 -8.12
CA LYS A 39 -10.67 42.36 -7.08
C LYS A 39 -10.03 42.15 -5.71
N PHE A 40 -9.63 40.91 -5.39
CA PHE A 40 -8.92 40.58 -4.17
C PHE A 40 -7.45 41.08 -4.20
N SER A 41 -6.76 40.90 -5.32
CA SER A 41 -5.35 41.28 -5.50
C SER A 41 -5.15 42.77 -5.75
N LEU A 42 -6.12 43.45 -6.39
CA LEU A 42 -6.11 44.91 -6.58
C LEU A 42 -6.62 45.65 -5.34
N GLY A 43 -6.85 44.94 -4.24
CA GLY A 43 -7.10 45.57 -2.94
C GLY A 43 -8.36 46.43 -2.94
N VAL A 44 -9.52 45.87 -3.30
CA VAL A 44 -10.76 46.39 -2.68
C VAL A 44 -10.48 46.42 -1.19
N PRO A 45 -10.68 47.56 -0.49
CA PRO A 45 -10.21 47.70 0.87
C PRO A 45 -11.01 46.76 1.77
N ILE A 46 -10.51 45.53 1.95
CA ILE A 46 -10.82 44.74 3.12
C ILE A 46 -10.33 45.63 4.24
N ASN A 47 -11.26 46.27 4.95
CA ASN A 47 -11.00 47.40 5.83
C ASN A 47 -9.74 47.11 6.66
N THR A 48 -8.60 47.67 6.22
CA THR A 48 -7.29 47.31 6.76
C THR A 48 -7.22 47.71 8.23
N GLY A 49 -8.04 48.69 8.64
CA GLY A 49 -8.29 49.02 10.04
C GLY A 49 -8.94 47.88 10.83
N GLN A 50 -9.94 47.17 10.27
CA GLN A 50 -10.56 46.02 10.94
C GLN A 50 -9.61 44.82 11.01
N ILE A 51 -8.85 44.53 9.96
CA ILE A 51 -7.83 43.47 9.98
C ILE A 51 -6.71 43.81 10.96
N ASN A 52 -6.20 45.05 10.94
CA ASN A 52 -5.16 45.48 11.87
C ASN A 52 -5.66 45.50 13.33
N TYR A 53 -6.93 45.83 13.55
CA TYR A 53 -7.57 45.76 14.86
C TYR A 53 -7.71 44.32 15.35
N LEU A 54 -8.21 43.42 14.49
CA LEU A 54 -8.27 41.98 14.78
C LEU A 54 -6.88 41.40 15.03
N TRP A 55 -5.87 41.79 14.26
CA TRP A 55 -4.48 41.39 14.44
C TRP A 55 -3.89 41.89 15.75
N ARG A 56 -4.20 43.14 16.13
CA ARG A 56 -3.80 43.73 17.41
C ARG A 56 -4.45 43.02 18.59
N ILE A 57 -5.73 42.70 18.49
CA ILE A 57 -6.47 41.90 19.48
C ILE A 57 -5.85 40.51 19.57
N LEU A 58 -5.70 39.81 18.45
CA LEU A 58 -5.13 38.46 18.40
C LEU A 58 -3.74 38.44 19.04
N ARG A 59 -2.87 39.39 18.70
CA ARG A 59 -1.55 39.54 19.31
C ARG A 59 -1.63 39.77 20.82
N PHE A 60 -2.58 40.59 21.29
CA PHE A 60 -2.76 40.85 22.72
C PHE A 60 -3.24 39.60 23.48
N TYR A 61 -4.12 38.80 22.89
CA TYR A 61 -4.63 37.57 23.50
C TYR A 61 -3.64 36.39 23.40
N VAL A 62 -2.89 36.27 22.31
CA VAL A 62 -1.88 35.20 22.16
C VAL A 62 -0.64 35.47 23.03
N LEU A 63 -0.27 36.74 23.23
CA LEU A 63 0.87 37.11 24.09
C LEU A 63 0.55 37.12 25.58
N LYS A 64 -0.69 36.82 25.96
CA LYS A 64 -1.04 36.61 27.36
C LYS A 64 -0.31 35.36 27.87
N PRO A 65 0.38 35.45 29.03
CA PRO A 65 1.22 34.36 29.53
C PRO A 65 0.44 33.06 29.72
N GLU A 66 -0.86 33.14 30.00
CA GLU A 66 -1.76 32.00 30.16
C GLU A 66 -1.86 31.16 28.88
N PHE A 67 -1.98 31.82 27.71
CA PHE A 67 -2.10 31.13 26.42
C PHE A 67 -0.75 30.58 25.94
N ILE A 68 0.35 31.25 26.29
CA ILE A 68 1.70 30.75 26.01
C ILE A 68 1.96 29.45 26.79
N ILE A 69 1.65 29.45 28.09
CA ILE A 69 1.80 28.26 28.94
C ILE A 69 0.92 27.11 28.44
N LEU A 70 -0.35 27.39 28.13
CA LEU A 70 -1.26 26.39 27.58
C LEU A 70 -0.75 25.84 26.24
N GLY A 71 -0.26 26.71 25.34
CA GLY A 71 0.30 26.31 24.07
C GLY A 71 1.53 25.40 24.22
N ILE A 72 2.44 25.76 25.13
CA ILE A 72 3.62 24.94 25.44
C ILE A 72 3.21 23.57 26.00
N LEU A 73 2.26 23.52 26.93
CA LEU A 73 1.74 22.28 27.50
C LEU A 73 1.13 21.39 26.41
N LEU A 74 0.37 21.98 25.50
CA LEU A 74 -0.27 21.28 24.38
C LEU A 74 0.78 20.71 23.40
N VAL A 75 1.86 21.46 23.12
CA VAL A 75 3.00 20.95 22.34
C VAL A 75 3.68 19.78 23.03
N PHE A 76 3.94 19.87 24.34
CA PHE A 76 4.50 18.76 25.11
C PHE A 76 3.58 17.53 25.12
N LEU A 77 2.27 17.73 25.22
CA LEU A 77 1.29 16.66 25.12
C LEU A 77 1.37 15.95 23.76
N PHE A 78 1.46 16.70 22.66
CA PHE A 78 1.60 16.09 21.33
C PHE A 78 2.91 15.29 21.20
N ILE A 79 4.03 15.84 21.65
CA ILE A 79 5.31 15.13 21.64
C ILE A 79 5.22 13.86 22.50
N TYR A 80 4.54 13.93 23.64
CA TYR A 80 4.31 12.79 24.51
C TYR A 80 3.45 11.72 23.83
N LEU A 81 2.36 12.10 23.16
CA LEU A 81 1.50 11.16 22.43
C LEU A 81 2.26 10.43 21.32
N GLU A 82 3.06 11.15 20.54
CA GLU A 82 3.93 10.56 19.50
C GLU A 82 4.96 9.60 20.12
N ALA A 83 5.62 10.00 21.21
CA ALA A 83 6.57 9.16 21.92
C ALA A 83 5.90 7.88 22.49
N VAL A 84 4.68 8.00 23.01
CA VAL A 84 3.90 6.87 23.51
C VAL A 84 3.47 5.94 22.39
N ASP A 85 3.06 6.44 21.21
CA ASP A 85 2.71 5.56 20.08
C ASP A 85 3.93 4.72 19.65
N ILE A 86 5.09 5.36 19.48
CA ILE A 86 6.35 4.68 19.12
C ILE A 86 6.74 3.64 20.17
N TRP A 87 6.63 4.00 21.45
CA TRP A 87 6.95 3.09 22.55
C TRP A 87 5.97 1.93 22.67
N SER A 88 4.67 2.19 22.47
CA SER A 88 3.62 1.17 22.54
C SER A 88 3.83 0.10 21.48
N ARG A 89 4.19 0.48 20.25
CA ARG A 89 4.50 -0.47 19.16
C ARG A 89 5.72 -1.34 19.50
N SER A 90 6.76 -0.74 20.07
CA SER A 90 7.98 -1.46 20.48
C SER A 90 7.72 -2.41 21.66
N MET A 91 6.91 -2.01 22.63
CA MET A 91 6.57 -2.83 23.80
C MET A 91 5.57 -3.93 23.47
N LEU A 92 4.54 -3.66 22.65
CA LEU A 92 3.61 -4.68 22.20
C LEU A 92 4.31 -5.79 21.41
N GLY A 93 5.28 -5.45 20.57
CA GLY A 93 6.09 -6.46 19.87
C GLY A 93 6.88 -7.36 20.83
N LYS A 94 7.43 -6.79 21.92
CA LYS A 94 8.16 -7.56 22.95
C LYS A 94 7.23 -8.40 23.82
N ILE A 95 6.04 -7.90 24.14
CA ILE A 95 5.02 -8.61 24.93
C ILE A 95 4.44 -9.75 24.10
N GLN A 96 4.11 -9.53 22.83
CA GLN A 96 3.70 -10.61 21.92
C GLN A 96 4.79 -11.68 21.84
N LEU A 97 6.04 -11.30 21.61
CA LEU A 97 7.13 -12.27 21.53
C LEU A 97 7.32 -13.05 22.86
N SER A 98 7.14 -12.40 24.02
CA SER A 98 7.21 -13.05 25.33
C SER A 98 6.04 -13.99 25.61
N ILE A 99 4.82 -13.61 25.23
CA ILE A 99 3.60 -14.41 25.42
C ILE A 99 3.58 -15.61 24.46
N PHE A 100 3.96 -15.41 23.20
CA PHE A 100 4.03 -16.50 22.22
C PHE A 100 5.19 -17.46 22.50
N ARG A 101 6.32 -17.00 23.06
CA ARG A 101 7.46 -17.87 23.41
C ARG A 101 7.23 -18.71 24.67
N GLN A 102 6.27 -18.36 25.51
CA GLN A 102 5.88 -19.13 26.70
C GLN A 102 4.69 -20.06 26.45
N SER A 103 4.11 -20.02 25.26
CA SER A 103 2.91 -20.78 24.92
C SER A 103 3.18 -21.87 23.89
N SER A 104 4.01 -22.86 24.25
CA SER A 104 3.99 -24.19 23.62
C SER A 104 2.72 -25.00 23.96
N SER A 105 1.68 -24.33 24.47
CA SER A 105 0.34 -24.88 24.71
C SER A 105 -0.78 -23.99 24.15
N ALA A 106 -0.45 -22.98 23.32
CA ALA A 106 -1.42 -22.04 22.72
C ALA A 106 -2.21 -22.61 21.55
N ASP A 107 -1.84 -23.78 21.01
CA ASP A 107 -2.57 -24.40 19.91
C ASP A 107 -4.03 -24.74 20.28
N LYS A 108 -4.36 -24.74 21.58
CA LYS A 108 -5.70 -25.07 22.10
C LYS A 108 -6.63 -23.85 22.26
N TRP A 109 -6.10 -22.64 22.36
CA TRP A 109 -6.90 -21.43 22.62
C TRP A 109 -7.33 -20.69 21.34
N GLN A 110 -6.73 -21.02 20.20
CA GLN A 110 -7.13 -20.49 18.88
C GLN A 110 -8.46 -21.07 18.37
N GLN A 111 -9.06 -22.05 19.06
CA GLN A 111 -10.33 -22.67 18.66
C GLN A 111 -11.57 -22.10 19.38
N ILE A 112 -11.42 -21.21 20.37
CA ILE A 112 -12.52 -20.79 21.27
C ILE A 112 -12.99 -19.34 21.04
N LEU A 113 -12.35 -18.56 20.15
CA LEU A 113 -12.81 -17.21 19.81
C LEU A 113 -13.39 -17.19 18.39
N PRO A 114 -14.73 -17.11 18.24
CA PRO A 114 -15.35 -16.81 16.95
C PRO A 114 -15.24 -15.30 16.74
N LEU A 115 -14.03 -14.84 16.38
CA LEU A 115 -13.85 -13.51 15.84
C LEU A 115 -14.01 -13.65 14.32
N ASP A 116 -15.07 -13.03 13.81
CA ASP A 116 -15.44 -12.95 12.40
C ASP A 116 -14.24 -12.99 11.45
N ASP A 117 -14.34 -13.94 10.52
CA ASP A 117 -13.88 -14.10 9.13
C ASP A 117 -13.22 -12.90 8.39
N VAL A 118 -12.44 -12.08 9.09
CA VAL A 118 -11.71 -10.88 8.61
C VAL A 118 -10.24 -10.99 9.01
N THR A 119 -9.76 -12.15 9.43
CA THR A 119 -8.33 -12.45 9.32
C THR A 119 -8.01 -12.67 7.85
N LYS A 120 -7.72 -11.56 7.16
CA LYS A 120 -7.01 -11.53 5.86
C LYS A 120 -6.04 -12.70 5.84
N HIS A 121 -6.26 -13.65 4.94
CA HIS A 121 -5.33 -14.77 4.76
C HIS A 121 -3.95 -14.17 4.52
N SER A 122 -3.05 -14.39 5.47
CA SER A 122 -1.65 -13.97 5.38
C SER A 122 -0.84 -15.25 5.37
N TRP A 123 0.08 -15.35 4.42
CA TRP A 123 1.01 -16.47 4.33
C TRP A 123 2.36 -15.97 4.80
N GLU A 124 2.87 -16.61 5.84
CA GLU A 124 4.17 -16.32 6.43
C GLU A 124 5.02 -17.59 6.41
N SER A 125 6.26 -17.46 5.95
CA SER A 125 7.27 -18.51 6.08
C SER A 125 8.58 -17.87 6.50
N GLN A 126 9.10 -18.32 7.64
CA GLN A 126 10.40 -17.96 8.15
C GLN A 126 11.25 -19.22 8.22
N LYS A 127 12.31 -19.28 7.40
CA LYS A 127 13.30 -20.36 7.46
C LYS A 127 14.69 -19.74 7.58
N GLY A 128 15.35 -20.00 8.72
CA GLY A 128 16.68 -19.46 9.02
C GLY A 128 16.73 -17.93 8.90
N ASN A 129 17.59 -17.45 7.98
CA ASN A 129 17.80 -16.02 7.71
C ASN A 129 16.86 -15.45 6.62
N VAL A 130 15.93 -16.24 6.09
CA VAL A 130 15.01 -15.82 5.03
C VAL A 130 13.59 -15.78 5.59
N ALA A 131 12.95 -14.62 5.44
CA ALA A 131 11.54 -14.43 5.74
C ALA A 131 10.83 -13.95 4.47
N ALA A 132 9.69 -14.58 4.14
CA ALA A 132 8.78 -14.06 3.14
C ALA A 132 7.38 -13.91 3.73
N PHE A 133 6.75 -12.82 3.34
CA PHE A 133 5.42 -12.44 3.78
C PHE A 133 4.61 -12.05 2.56
N ALA A 134 3.41 -12.61 2.43
CA ALA A 134 2.48 -12.23 1.38
C ALA A 134 1.15 -11.84 2.01
N VAL A 135 0.61 -10.71 1.53
CA VAL A 135 -0.52 -10.01 2.12
C VAL A 135 -1.61 -9.82 1.09
N GLN A 136 -2.82 -10.25 1.41
CA GLN A 136 -3.99 -10.09 0.56
C GLN A 136 -4.33 -8.62 0.21
N GLY A 137 -4.04 -7.68 1.12
CA GLY A 137 -4.32 -6.26 0.92
C GLY A 137 -5.82 -5.93 0.92
N ARG A 138 -6.28 -5.16 -0.09
CA ARG A 138 -7.69 -4.77 -0.30
C ARG A 138 -8.44 -5.72 -1.23
N ARG A 139 -7.79 -6.76 -1.76
CA ARG A 139 -8.40 -7.70 -2.72
C ARG A 139 -9.32 -8.67 -1.98
N SER A 140 -10.39 -9.10 -2.65
CA SER A 140 -11.34 -10.06 -2.08
C SER A 140 -10.74 -11.44 -1.84
N LYS A 141 -9.69 -11.81 -2.58
CA LYS A 141 -8.96 -13.08 -2.42
C LYS A 141 -7.46 -12.88 -2.60
N MET A 142 -6.68 -13.72 -1.91
CA MET A 142 -5.23 -13.76 -2.04
C MET A 142 -4.83 -14.84 -3.03
N GLU A 143 -4.34 -14.42 -4.19
CA GLU A 143 -3.92 -15.30 -5.29
C GLU A 143 -2.39 -15.48 -5.36
N ASP A 144 -1.64 -14.55 -4.76
CA ASP A 144 -0.17 -14.59 -4.67
C ASP A 144 0.30 -15.75 -3.79
N ARG A 145 1.36 -16.44 -4.23
CA ARG A 145 2.02 -17.52 -3.49
C ARG A 145 3.53 -17.39 -3.58
N PHE A 146 4.24 -17.93 -2.61
CA PHE A 146 5.70 -17.96 -2.64
C PHE A 146 6.22 -19.31 -2.11
N VAL A 147 7.43 -19.67 -2.55
CA VAL A 147 8.12 -20.90 -2.16
C VAL A 147 9.54 -20.53 -1.75
N ILE A 148 9.94 -20.95 -0.54
CA ILE A 148 11.32 -20.83 -0.04
C ILE A 148 11.86 -22.22 0.25
N ASN A 149 12.92 -22.59 -0.47
CA ASN A 149 13.71 -23.78 -0.22
C ASN A 149 15.18 -23.41 -0.13
N ASP A 150 15.72 -23.36 1.09
CA ASP A 150 17.08 -22.91 1.36
C ASP A 150 18.16 -23.90 0.91
N ASN A 151 17.80 -25.15 0.63
CA ASN A 151 18.74 -26.16 0.16
C ASN A 151 18.03 -27.25 -0.66
N ILE A 152 17.92 -27.04 -1.97
CA ILE A 152 17.38 -28.07 -2.86
C ILE A 152 18.34 -29.28 -2.87
N ASP A 153 17.86 -30.43 -2.40
CA ASP A 153 18.54 -31.73 -2.47
C ASP A 153 20.01 -31.72 -1.97
N GLY A 154 20.33 -30.90 -0.96
CA GLY A 154 21.68 -30.85 -0.38
C GLY A 154 22.74 -30.17 -1.26
N THR A 155 22.33 -29.45 -2.30
CA THR A 155 23.23 -28.83 -3.28
C THR A 155 23.82 -27.49 -2.83
N GLY A 156 23.32 -26.89 -1.74
CA GLY A 156 23.71 -25.55 -1.29
C GLY A 156 23.09 -24.42 -2.11
N VAL A 157 22.15 -24.74 -3.01
CA VAL A 157 21.41 -23.76 -3.81
C VAL A 157 20.07 -23.47 -3.13
N SER A 158 19.85 -22.21 -2.80
CA SER A 158 18.57 -21.69 -2.30
C SER A 158 17.66 -21.28 -3.47
N LEU A 159 16.43 -21.79 -3.51
CA LEU A 159 15.40 -21.38 -4.46
C LEU A 159 14.33 -20.57 -3.73
N ILE A 160 14.13 -19.35 -4.22
CA ILE A 160 13.06 -18.47 -3.81
C ILE A 160 12.24 -18.15 -5.05
N ALA A 161 10.94 -18.45 -5.02
CA ALA A 161 10.02 -18.18 -6.13
C ALA A 161 8.78 -17.46 -5.61
N VAL A 162 8.33 -16.44 -6.35
CA VAL A 162 7.09 -15.71 -6.10
C VAL A 162 6.19 -15.88 -7.30
N PHE A 163 4.94 -16.25 -7.06
CA PHE A 163 3.92 -16.51 -8.07
C PHE A 163 2.79 -15.49 -7.89
N ASP A 164 2.57 -14.67 -8.93
CA ASP A 164 1.42 -13.78 -9.04
C ASP A 164 0.25 -14.56 -9.64
N GLY A 165 -0.83 -14.68 -8.90
CA GLY A 165 -2.03 -15.35 -9.39
C GLY A 165 -2.86 -14.38 -10.24
N HIS A 166 -3.44 -14.85 -11.35
CA HIS A 166 -4.41 -14.04 -12.09
C HIS A 166 -5.48 -14.94 -12.70
N GLY A 167 -6.77 -14.58 -12.54
CA GLY A 167 -7.87 -15.17 -13.34
C GLY A 167 -8.91 -16.04 -12.64
N GLY A 168 -9.04 -16.00 -11.31
CA GLY A 168 -10.25 -16.47 -10.62
C GLY A 168 -10.41 -17.99 -10.37
N GLU A 169 -10.97 -18.26 -9.18
CA GLU A 169 -11.59 -19.46 -8.55
C GLU A 169 -11.23 -20.90 -8.96
N ASN A 170 -11.08 -21.26 -10.23
CA ASN A 170 -11.26 -22.67 -10.63
C ASN A 170 -9.98 -23.51 -10.74
N ASN A 171 -8.80 -22.95 -10.46
CA ASN A 171 -7.53 -23.70 -10.54
C ASN A 171 -6.75 -23.77 -9.22
N HIS A 172 -7.18 -23.07 -8.17
CA HIS A 172 -6.27 -22.67 -7.10
C HIS A 172 -5.86 -23.78 -6.12
N LYS A 173 -6.75 -24.76 -5.85
CA LYS A 173 -6.42 -25.87 -4.92
C LYS A 173 -5.64 -27.01 -5.55
N ARG A 174 -5.69 -27.14 -6.89
CA ARG A 174 -5.01 -28.23 -7.61
C ARG A 174 -3.69 -27.79 -8.25
N SER A 175 -3.53 -26.48 -8.48
CA SER A 175 -2.31 -25.91 -9.06
C SER A 175 -1.19 -25.74 -8.03
N GLU A 176 -1.47 -25.64 -6.73
CA GLU A 176 -0.46 -25.50 -5.66
C GLU A 176 0.53 -26.66 -5.62
N GLN A 177 0.04 -27.90 -5.51
CA GLN A 177 0.90 -29.08 -5.56
C GLN A 177 1.54 -29.29 -6.93
N TYR A 178 0.86 -28.91 -8.02
CA TYR A 178 1.34 -29.13 -9.37
C TYR A 178 2.43 -28.14 -9.78
N GLN A 179 2.28 -26.84 -9.48
CA GLN A 179 3.29 -25.81 -9.73
C GLN A 179 4.49 -25.99 -8.79
N HIS A 180 4.28 -26.31 -7.52
CA HIS A 180 5.40 -26.62 -6.62
C HIS A 180 6.19 -27.86 -7.08
N LYS A 181 5.51 -28.93 -7.54
CA LYS A 181 6.18 -30.13 -8.05
C LYS A 181 6.85 -29.89 -9.41
N HIS A 182 6.20 -29.18 -10.34
CA HIS A 182 6.73 -28.92 -11.68
C HIS A 182 7.90 -27.94 -11.65
N CYS A 183 7.80 -26.86 -10.86
CA CYS A 183 8.89 -25.90 -10.67
C CYS A 183 10.10 -26.56 -9.98
N ASN A 184 9.90 -27.31 -8.89
CA ASN A 184 11.00 -28.07 -8.29
C ASN A 184 11.62 -29.08 -9.26
N ARG A 185 10.84 -29.70 -10.15
CA ARG A 185 11.36 -30.67 -11.13
C ARG A 185 12.20 -29.99 -12.20
N ASN A 186 11.75 -28.85 -12.74
CA ASN A 186 12.51 -28.10 -13.75
C ASN A 186 13.74 -27.44 -13.13
N CYS A 187 13.63 -26.84 -11.95
CA CYS A 187 14.77 -26.27 -11.24
C CYS A 187 15.80 -27.34 -10.85
N ARG A 188 15.37 -28.52 -10.39
CA ARG A 188 16.27 -29.67 -10.18
C ARG A 188 17.00 -30.06 -11.45
N ASN A 189 16.30 -30.19 -12.58
CA ASN A 189 16.94 -30.56 -13.84
C ASN A 189 18.01 -29.54 -14.25
N ILE A 190 17.74 -28.24 -14.08
CA ILE A 190 18.71 -27.18 -14.39
C ILE A 190 19.91 -27.22 -13.43
N ILE A 191 19.69 -27.42 -12.13
CA ILE A 191 20.74 -27.51 -11.11
C ILE A 191 21.60 -28.76 -11.31
N VAL A 192 20.98 -29.91 -11.60
CA VAL A 192 21.67 -31.18 -11.90
C VAL A 192 22.49 -31.04 -13.18
N CYS A 193 21.94 -30.47 -14.25
CA CYS A 193 22.68 -30.19 -15.48
C CYS A 193 23.88 -29.27 -15.23
N ARG A 194 23.72 -28.22 -14.43
CA ARG A 194 24.83 -27.32 -14.07
C ARG A 194 25.93 -28.04 -13.28
N LYS A 195 25.56 -28.84 -12.28
CA LYS A 195 26.52 -29.58 -11.45
C LYS A 195 27.26 -30.67 -12.25
N GLN A 196 26.55 -31.30 -13.20
CA GLN A 196 27.14 -32.28 -14.12
C GLN A 196 28.10 -31.62 -15.12
N TRP A 197 27.79 -30.40 -15.56
CA TRP A 197 28.68 -29.57 -16.38
C TRP A 197 29.92 -29.09 -15.60
N GLU A 198 29.77 -28.64 -14.36
CA GLU A 198 30.89 -28.24 -13.49
C GLU A 198 31.82 -29.44 -13.19
N ASN A 199 31.28 -30.62 -12.94
CA ASN A 199 32.09 -31.84 -12.76
C ASN A 199 32.84 -32.25 -14.04
N GLN A 200 32.26 -32.06 -15.23
CA GLN A 200 32.96 -32.29 -16.49
C GLN A 200 34.07 -31.27 -16.74
N LEU A 201 33.85 -30.00 -16.40
CA LEU A 201 34.88 -28.96 -16.49
C LEU A 201 36.07 -29.25 -15.56
N HIS A 202 35.82 -29.78 -14.36
CA HIS A 202 36.87 -30.20 -13.44
C HIS A 202 37.67 -31.42 -13.92
N GLN A 203 37.08 -32.30 -14.76
CA GLN A 203 37.82 -33.41 -15.39
C GLN A 203 38.65 -32.98 -16.61
N ILE A 204 38.34 -31.83 -17.22
CA ILE A 204 39.07 -31.30 -18.39
C ILE A 204 40.24 -30.38 -17.97
N SER A 205 40.25 -29.87 -16.72
CA SER A 205 41.33 -29.02 -16.18
C SER A 205 42.46 -29.78 -15.46
N TYR A 206 42.55 -31.11 -15.62
CA TYR A 206 43.69 -31.92 -15.19
C TYR A 206 44.31 -32.66 -16.38
#